data_AF-A0A522UFE2-F1
#
_entry.id   AF-A0A522UFE2-F1
#
_cell.length_a   1.000
_cell.length_b   1.000
_cell.length_c   1.000
_cell.angle_alpha   90.00
_cell.angle_beta   90.00
_cell.angle_gamma   90.00
#
_symmetry.space_group_name_H-M   'P 1'
#
loop_
_entity.id
_entity.type
_entity.pdbx_description
1 polymer ?
#
loop_
_entity_poly.entity_id
_entity_poly.type
_entity_poly.pdbx_seq_one_letter_code
_entity_poly.pdbx_strand_id
1 'polypeptide(L)'
;MIETLGVIILFVFIYYILPTIIICGGYLLYKIWSANPYEVEKVQQMKHTVKLANAGNQNAILACEEDYQIRKSIRYVDGQIIAHYSVPSWMTLRAFGF
;
A
#
# COMPACT_ATOMS: atom_id res chain seq x y z
N MET A 1 -9.81 44.85 -1.74
CA MET A 1 -8.86 44.02 -2.51
C MET A 1 -8.62 42.65 -1.88
N ILE A 2 -8.47 42.55 -0.56
CA ILE A 2 -8.33 41.25 0.16
C ILE A 2 -9.64 40.44 0.14
N GLU A 3 -10.79 41.09 0.34
CA GLU A 3 -12.10 40.42 0.36
C GLU A 3 -12.48 39.78 -0.99
N THR A 4 -12.20 40.48 -2.09
CA THR A 4 -12.41 39.96 -3.46
C THR A 4 -11.54 38.74 -3.77
N LEU A 5 -10.34 38.67 -3.20
CA LEU A 5 -9.43 37.54 -3.35
C LEU A 5 -9.91 36.32 -2.55
N GLY A 6 -10.42 36.53 -1.34
CA GLY A 6 -11.02 35.48 -0.52
C GLY A 6 -12.24 34.83 -1.16
N VAL A 7 -13.12 35.62 -1.80
CA VAL A 7 -14.30 35.11 -2.51
C VAL A 7 -13.91 34.25 -3.71
N ILE A 8 -12.89 34.65 -4.48
CA ILE A 8 -12.40 33.88 -5.62
C ILE A 8 -11.81 32.54 -5.16
N ILE A 9 -11.00 32.53 -4.10
CA ILE A 9 -10.42 31.29 -3.54
C ILE A 9 -11.53 30.35 -3.06
N LEU A 10 -12.54 30.88 -2.36
CA LEU A 10 -13.69 30.11 -1.91
C LEU A 10 -14.43 29.47 -3.09
N PHE A 11 -14.61 30.22 -4.17
CA PHE A 11 -15.26 29.73 -5.39
C PHE A 11 -14.43 28.62 -6.05
N VAL A 12 -13.12 28.81 -6.20
CA VAL A 12 -12.22 27.76 -6.74
C VAL A 12 -12.29 26.50 -5.88
N PHE A 13 -12.29 26.66 -4.56
CA PHE A 13 -12.34 25.53 -3.63
C PHE A 13 -13.66 24.75 -3.74
N ILE A 14 -14.80 25.45 -3.72
CA ILE A 14 -16.12 24.81 -3.74
C ILE A 14 -16.42 24.16 -5.10
N TYR A 15 -16.05 24.80 -6.20
CA TYR A 15 -16.46 24.32 -7.53
C TYR A 15 -15.48 23.33 -8.16
N TYR A 16 -14.20 23.36 -7.78
CA TYR A 16 -13.19 22.49 -8.38
C TYR A 16 -12.61 21.51 -7.38
N ILE A 17 -12.11 21.99 -6.23
CA ILE A 17 -11.40 21.12 -5.28
C ILE A 17 -12.36 20.14 -4.61
N LEU A 18 -13.50 20.64 -4.10
CA LEU A 18 -14.48 19.83 -3.37
C LEU A 18 -15.07 18.69 -4.23
N PRO A 19 -15.54 18.93 -5.47
CA PRO A 19 -16.05 17.88 -6.34
C PRO A 19 -14.96 16.88 -6.74
N THR A 20 -13.73 17.33 -7.00
CA THR A 20 -12.61 16.41 -7.30
C THR A 20 -12.33 15.49 -6.11
N ILE A 21 -12.33 16.00 -4.88
CA ILE A 21 -12.17 15.17 -3.67
C ILE A 21 -13.29 14.13 -3.56
N ILE A 22 -14.54 14.53 -3.81
CA ILE A 22 -15.70 13.62 -3.76
C ILE A 22 -15.58 12.52 -4.82
N ILE A 23 -15.25 12.88 -6.05
CA ILE A 23 -15.10 11.92 -7.17
C ILE A 23 -13.94 10.96 -6.89
N CYS A 24 -12.77 11.47 -6.47
CA CYS A 24 -11.63 10.64 -6.11
C CYS A 24 -11.94 9.72 -4.94
N GLY A 25 -12.57 10.25 -3.88
CA GLY A 25 -12.99 9.46 -2.71
C GLY A 25 -13.99 8.37 -3.07
N GLY A 26 -15.00 8.69 -3.89
CA GLY A 26 -15.98 7.71 -4.39
C GLY A 26 -15.34 6.62 -5.24
N TYR A 27 -14.39 6.98 -6.12
CA TYR A 27 -13.64 6.01 -6.91
C TYR A 27 -12.81 5.07 -6.03
N LEU A 28 -12.09 5.61 -5.03
CA LEU A 28 -11.31 4.78 -4.09
C LEU A 28 -12.21 3.80 -3.32
N LEU A 29 -13.36 4.26 -2.82
CA LEU A 29 -14.33 3.40 -2.13
C LEU A 29 -14.87 2.30 -3.05
N TYR A 30 -15.19 2.63 -4.29
CA TYR A 30 -15.61 1.64 -5.28
C TYR A 30 -14.54 0.56 -5.50
N LYS A 31 -13.26 0.95 -5.65
CA LYS A 31 -12.15 0.00 -5.83
C LYS A 31 -11.95 -0.91 -4.62
N ILE A 32 -12.11 -0.37 -3.40
CA ILE A 32 -12.08 -1.15 -2.16
C ILE A 32 -13.23 -2.15 -2.12
N TRP A 33 -14.44 -1.72 -2.47
CA TRP A 33 -15.62 -2.59 -2.48
C TRP A 33 -15.54 -3.69 -3.54
N SER A 34 -14.99 -3.38 -4.72
CA SER A 34 -14.84 -4.31 -5.83
C SER A 34 -13.55 -5.15 -5.76
N ALA A 35 -12.77 -5.03 -4.68
CA ALA A 35 -11.51 -5.75 -4.55
C ALA A 35 -11.76 -7.26 -4.56
N ASN A 36 -10.89 -8.01 -5.23
CA ASN A 36 -11.01 -9.46 -5.25
C ASN A 36 -10.60 -10.00 -3.86
N PRO A 37 -11.51 -10.61 -3.09
CA PRO A 37 -11.22 -11.04 -1.72
C PRO A 37 -10.08 -12.06 -1.66
N TYR A 38 -9.93 -12.92 -2.67
CA TYR A 38 -8.86 -13.91 -2.73
C TYR A 38 -7.47 -13.27 -2.90
N GLU A 39 -7.36 -12.22 -3.72
CA GLU A 39 -6.09 -11.50 -3.91
C GLU A 39 -5.74 -10.69 -2.65
N VAL A 40 -6.74 -10.08 -2.00
CA VAL A 40 -6.54 -9.36 -0.75
C VAL A 40 -6.07 -10.31 0.36
N GLU A 41 -6.71 -11.45 0.52
CA GLU A 41 -6.32 -12.47 1.50
C GLU A 41 -4.91 -12.99 1.23
N LYS A 42 -4.58 -13.31 -0.04
CA LYS A 42 -3.24 -13.74 -0.43
C LYS A 42 -2.18 -12.72 -0.03
N VAL A 43 -2.40 -11.44 -0.32
CA VAL A 43 -1.47 -10.36 0.06
C VAL A 43 -1.35 -10.24 1.59
N GLN A 44 -2.44 -10.43 2.33
CA GLN A 44 -2.40 -10.43 3.80
C GLN A 44 -1.60 -11.60 4.35
N GLN A 45 -1.79 -12.81 3.82
CA GLN A 45 -1.01 -14.00 4.20
C GLN A 45 0.48 -13.78 3.91
N MET A 46 0.83 -13.26 2.73
CA MET A 46 2.23 -12.92 2.41
C MET A 46 2.81 -11.90 3.39
N LYS A 47 2.06 -10.84 3.73
CA LYS A 47 2.51 -9.84 4.73
C LYS A 47 2.73 -10.47 6.10
N HIS A 48 1.88 -11.41 6.50
CA HIS A 48 2.02 -12.14 7.74
C HIS A 48 3.28 -13.02 7.73
N THR A 49 3.51 -13.80 6.67
CA THR A 49 4.72 -14.62 6.52
C THR A 49 5.98 -13.77 6.53
N VAL A 50 6.00 -12.64 5.80
CA VAL A 50 7.13 -11.69 5.81
C VAL A 50 7.40 -11.14 7.22
N LYS A 51 6.35 -10.83 7.99
CA LYS A 51 6.50 -10.36 9.38
C LYS A 51 7.16 -11.43 10.26
N LEU A 52 6.76 -12.70 10.10
CA LEU A 52 7.37 -13.82 10.82
C LEU A 52 8.81 -14.07 10.37
N ALA A 53 9.10 -13.97 9.07
CA ALA A 53 10.44 -14.14 8.53
C ALA A 53 11.39 -13.08 9.08
N ASN A 54 10.96 -11.81 9.10
CA ASN A 54 11.72 -10.70 9.67
C ASN A 54 11.88 -10.79 11.20
N ALA A 55 11.02 -11.55 11.88
CA ALA A 55 11.15 -11.88 13.30
C ALA A 55 12.10 -13.07 13.56
N GLY A 56 12.68 -13.68 12.52
CA GLY A 56 13.64 -14.78 12.64
C GLY A 56 13.04 -16.19 12.57
N ASN A 57 11.76 -16.33 12.18
CA ASN A 57 11.16 -17.66 12.01
C ASN A 57 11.71 -18.35 10.74
N GLN A 58 12.44 -19.45 10.92
CA GLN A 58 13.09 -20.19 9.84
C GLN A 58 12.12 -20.72 8.77
N ASN A 59 10.97 -21.25 9.17
CA ASN A 59 9.98 -21.77 8.21
C ASN A 59 9.39 -20.64 7.36
N ALA A 60 9.15 -19.48 7.97
CA ALA A 60 8.66 -18.31 7.25
C ALA A 60 9.73 -17.70 6.32
N ILE A 61 11.02 -17.77 6.70
CA ILE A 61 12.14 -17.39 5.85
C ILE A 61 12.18 -18.26 4.61
N LEU A 62 12.13 -19.59 4.75
CA LEU A 62 12.12 -20.52 3.62
C LEU A 62 10.93 -20.26 2.69
N ALA A 63 9.72 -20.09 3.24
CA ALA A 63 8.55 -19.75 2.46
C ALA A 63 8.71 -18.41 1.70
N CYS A 64 9.39 -17.43 2.29
CA CYS A 64 9.68 -16.17 1.62
C CYS A 64 10.78 -16.29 0.54
N GLU A 65 11.66 -17.29 0.64
CA GLU A 65 12.72 -17.54 -0.35
C GLU A 65 12.22 -18.35 -1.55
N GLU A 66 11.20 -19.19 -1.34
CA GLU A 66 10.52 -19.94 -2.41
C GLU A 66 9.55 -19.05 -3.22
N ASP A 67 9.03 -17.98 -2.62
CA ASP A 67 8.09 -17.08 -3.29
C ASP A 67 8.81 -15.97 -4.08
N TYR A 68 8.79 -16.10 -5.43
CA TYR A 68 9.36 -15.12 -6.36
C TYR A 68 8.76 -13.71 -6.27
N GLN A 69 7.58 -13.58 -5.66
CA GLN A 69 6.88 -12.31 -5.54
C GLN A 69 7.38 -11.49 -4.33
N ILE A 70 8.02 -12.13 -3.36
CA ILE A 70 8.55 -11.48 -2.17
C ILE A 70 9.92 -10.89 -2.46
N ARG A 71 10.13 -9.64 -2.05
CA ARG A 71 11.42 -8.96 -2.23
C ARG A 71 12.30 -9.19 -1.01
N LYS A 72 13.47 -9.79 -1.23
CA LYS A 72 14.55 -9.90 -0.25
C LYS A 72 15.50 -8.72 -0.39
N SER A 73 15.83 -8.10 0.73
CA SER A 73 16.87 -7.06 0.85
C SER A 73 17.86 -7.51 1.92
N ILE A 74 19.14 -7.32 1.67
CA ILE A 74 20.20 -7.67 2.63
C ILE A 74 20.70 -6.35 3.22
N ARG A 75 20.68 -6.24 4.55
CA ARG A 75 21.18 -5.09 5.27
C ARG A 75 22.29 -5.52 6.21
N TYR A 76 23.32 -4.69 6.29
CA TYR A 76 24.39 -4.84 7.26
C TYR A 76 24.08 -3.91 8.42
N VAL A 77 23.86 -4.46 9.61
CA VAL A 77 23.52 -3.72 10.83
C VAL A 77 24.37 -4.27 11.95
N ASP A 78 25.13 -3.40 12.63
CA ASP A 78 25.95 -3.75 13.81
C ASP A 78 26.89 -4.96 13.62
N GLY A 79 27.55 -5.05 12.46
CA GLY A 79 28.48 -6.14 12.17
C GLY A 79 27.80 -7.45 11.75
N GLN A 80 26.46 -7.47 11.64
CA GLN A 80 25.69 -8.64 11.23
C GLN A 80 24.99 -8.42 9.89
N ILE A 81 24.92 -9.50 9.10
CA ILE A 81 24.15 -9.55 7.87
C ILE A 81 22.73 -9.97 8.22
N ILE A 82 21.77 -9.09 8.00
CA ILE A 82 20.35 -9.35 8.25
C ILE A 82 19.61 -9.35 6.90
N ALA A 83 18.89 -10.45 6.63
CA ALA A 83 17.94 -10.50 5.53
C ALA A 83 16.61 -9.86 5.96
N HIS A 84 16.08 -8.96 5.15
CA HIS A 84 14.81 -8.31 5.36
C HIS A 84 13.90 -8.51 4.15
N TYR A 85 12.74 -9.11 4.41
CA TYR A 85 11.72 -9.45 3.41
C TYR A 85 10.65 -8.37 3.36
N SER A 86 10.04 -8.18 2.19
CA SER A 86 8.96 -7.20 1.98
C SER A 86 8.03 -7.63 0.86
N VAL A 87 6.74 -7.33 1.01
CA VAL A 87 5.74 -7.51 -0.05
C VAL A 87 5.74 -6.24 -0.91
N PRO A 88 5.96 -6.34 -2.24
CA PRO A 88 5.91 -5.18 -3.13
C PRO A 88 4.56 -4.45 -3.11
N SER A 89 4.60 -3.12 -3.21
CA SER A 89 3.39 -2.28 -3.19
C SER A 89 2.43 -2.59 -4.33
N TRP A 90 2.95 -2.94 -5.52
CA TRP A 90 2.13 -3.29 -6.68
C TRP A 90 1.21 -4.48 -6.43
N MET A 91 1.56 -5.41 -5.53
CA MET A 91 0.68 -6.55 -5.21
C MET A 91 -0.55 -6.09 -4.43
N THR A 92 -0.36 -5.13 -3.51
CA THR A 92 -1.48 -4.52 -2.80
C THR A 92 -2.35 -3.74 -3.78
N LEU A 93 -1.75 -2.95 -4.67
CA LEU A 93 -2.46 -2.21 -5.70
C LEU A 93 -3.29 -3.13 -6.61
N ARG A 94 -2.69 -4.21 -7.11
CA ARG A 94 -3.35 -5.23 -7.92
C ARG A 94 -4.53 -5.88 -7.19
N ALA A 95 -4.41 -6.17 -5.90
CA ALA A 95 -5.50 -6.75 -5.11
C ALA A 95 -6.73 -5.81 -5.03
N PHE A 96 -6.51 -4.50 -5.03
CA PHE A 96 -7.55 -3.47 -5.12
C PHE A 96 -7.87 -3.04 -6.57
N GLY A 97 -7.30 -3.74 -7.56
CA GLY A 97 -7.53 -3.54 -8.99
C GLY A 97 -6.90 -2.29 -9.59
N PHE A 98 -5.94 -1.64 -8.93
CA PHE A 98 -5.19 -0.52 -9.48
C PHE A 98 -4.14 -0.95 -10.50
#